data_AF-A0A9X5X5E4-F1
#
_entry.id   AF-A0A9X5X5E4-F1
#
_cell.length_a   1.000
_cell.length_b   1.000
_cell.length_c   1.000
_cell.angle_alpha   90.00
_cell.angle_beta   90.00
_cell.angle_gamma   90.00
#
_symmetry.space_group_name_H-M   'P 1'
#
loop_
_entity.id
_entity.type
_entity.pdbx_description
1 polymer ?
#
loop_
_entity_poly.entity_id
_entity_poly.type
_entity_poly.pdbx_seq_one_letter_code
_entity_poly.pdbx_strand_id
1 'polypeptide(L)'
;DTVVWRTGPGPGTVRSAAVEQTMTGALDAIAALPGVASVVSPYEGQGAGRISGDGRTAYATVTFDDQADNLSRSEAQAVVDAAKAAETEGLQVELGGSAIGLTESSGGHLAEVVGVVVAAVVLFLAFGSLAASLLPIATALVGVGTAYASIVLL
;
A
#
# COMPACT_ATOMS: atom_id res chain seq x y z
N ASP A 1 -0.69 -8.42 2.52
CA ASP A 1 -0.53 -7.56 1.33
C ASP A 1 -0.46 -8.42 0.07
N THR A 2 -0.57 -7.80 -1.10
CA THR A 2 -0.66 -8.51 -2.39
C THR A 2 0.31 -7.89 -3.40
N VAL A 3 1.00 -8.76 -4.14
CA VAL A 3 1.75 -8.40 -5.33
C VAL A 3 1.03 -8.99 -6.54
N VAL A 4 0.73 -8.16 -7.53
CA VAL A 4 -0.02 -8.54 -8.72
C VAL A 4 0.89 -8.33 -9.93
N TRP A 5 0.98 -9.36 -10.77
CA TRP A 5 1.67 -9.29 -12.04
C TRP A 5 0.68 -9.33 -13.19
N ARG A 6 0.92 -8.51 -14.21
CA ARG A 6 0.15 -8.50 -15.45
C ARG A 6 1.08 -8.52 -16.65
N THR A 7 0.84 -9.46 -17.58
CA THR A 7 1.55 -9.42 -18.88
C THR A 7 0.95 -8.36 -19.81
N GLY A 8 1.80 -7.69 -20.57
CA GLY A 8 1.40 -6.68 -21.56
C GLY A 8 0.55 -7.26 -22.71
N PRO A 9 -0.03 -6.40 -23.57
CA PRO A 9 -0.81 -6.84 -24.73
C PRO A 9 0.08 -7.59 -25.73
N GLY A 10 0.04 -8.92 -25.67
CA GLY A 10 0.80 -9.84 -26.53
C GLY A 10 0.44 -11.30 -26.24
N PRO A 11 1.05 -12.29 -26.92
CA PRO A 11 0.78 -13.70 -26.71
C PRO A 11 1.38 -14.26 -25.39
N GLY A 12 2.10 -13.44 -24.63
CA GLY A 12 2.76 -13.83 -23.38
C GLY A 12 1.77 -14.05 -22.22
N THR A 13 1.96 -15.15 -21.50
CA THR A 13 1.18 -15.50 -20.29
C THR A 13 2.08 -15.56 -19.07
N VAL A 14 1.50 -15.38 -17.89
CA VAL A 14 2.21 -15.58 -16.61
C VAL A 14 2.63 -17.04 -16.38
N ARG A 15 2.15 -17.97 -17.22
CA ARG A 15 2.54 -19.40 -17.20
C ARG A 15 3.72 -19.71 -18.11
N SER A 16 4.26 -18.72 -18.81
CA SER A 16 5.46 -18.95 -19.61
C SER A 16 6.67 -19.15 -18.70
N ALA A 17 7.54 -20.10 -19.03
CA ALA A 17 8.66 -20.48 -18.17
C ALA A 17 9.57 -19.29 -17.79
N ALA A 18 9.78 -18.35 -18.72
CA ALA A 18 10.56 -17.14 -18.46
C ALA A 18 9.87 -16.21 -17.43
N VAL A 19 8.56 -16.01 -17.55
CA VAL A 19 7.81 -15.16 -16.59
C VAL A 19 7.70 -15.84 -15.23
N GLU A 20 7.43 -17.14 -15.21
CA GLU A 20 7.38 -17.93 -13.99
C GLU A 20 8.71 -17.91 -13.23
N GLN A 21 9.84 -18.03 -13.94
CA GLN A 21 11.17 -17.93 -13.33
C GLN A 21 11.44 -16.54 -12.75
N THR A 22 11.10 -15.47 -13.49
CA THR A 22 11.25 -14.09 -13.01
C THR A 22 10.39 -13.83 -11.78
N MET A 23 9.13 -14.24 -11.80
CA MET A 23 8.20 -14.07 -10.68
C MET A 23 8.62 -14.89 -9.46
N THR A 24 9.08 -16.12 -9.65
CA THR A 24 9.57 -16.97 -8.55
C THR A 24 10.81 -16.36 -7.90
N GLY A 25 11.78 -15.91 -8.69
CA GLY A 25 12.97 -15.24 -8.15
C GLY A 25 12.63 -13.96 -7.36
N ALA A 26 11.64 -13.21 -7.80
CA ALA A 26 11.16 -12.03 -7.07
C ALA A 26 10.48 -12.40 -5.74
N LEU A 27 9.64 -13.44 -5.76
CA LEU A 27 8.96 -13.94 -4.56
C LEU A 27 9.95 -14.50 -3.54
N ASP A 28 10.99 -15.21 -3.99
CA ASP A 28 12.06 -15.71 -3.13
C ASP A 28 12.87 -14.56 -2.51
N ALA A 29 13.18 -13.53 -3.30
CA ALA A 29 13.84 -12.34 -2.80
C ALA A 29 12.99 -11.63 -1.73
N ILE A 30 11.67 -11.51 -1.94
CA ILE A 30 10.73 -10.95 -0.97
C ILE A 30 10.67 -11.82 0.30
N ALA A 31 10.60 -13.15 0.16
CA ALA A 31 10.56 -14.07 1.30
C ALA A 31 11.82 -14.05 2.15
N ALA A 32 12.97 -13.63 1.59
CA ALA A 32 14.23 -13.48 2.30
C ALA A 32 14.38 -12.13 3.02
N LEU A 33 13.46 -11.18 2.82
CA LEU A 33 13.53 -9.87 3.47
C LEU A 33 13.16 -9.97 4.95
N PRO A 34 13.84 -9.18 5.81
CA PRO A 34 13.44 -9.08 7.21
C PRO A 34 12.02 -8.48 7.34
N GLY A 35 11.23 -9.05 8.24
CA GLY A 35 9.85 -8.61 8.48
C GLY A 35 8.80 -9.28 7.60
N VAL A 36 9.18 -10.23 6.72
CA VAL A 36 8.25 -11.04 5.93
C VAL A 36 8.07 -12.41 6.58
N ALA A 37 6.86 -12.66 7.11
CA ALA A 37 6.49 -13.92 7.74
C ALA A 37 6.27 -15.06 6.75
N SER A 38 5.60 -14.77 5.62
CA SER A 38 5.33 -15.76 4.59
C SER A 38 4.95 -15.13 3.25
N VAL A 39 5.29 -15.84 2.18
CA VAL A 39 4.89 -15.51 0.81
C VAL A 39 4.14 -16.69 0.23
N VAL A 40 2.96 -16.44 -0.33
CA VAL A 40 2.15 -17.47 -0.98
C VAL A 40 2.14 -17.23 -2.49
N SER A 41 2.91 -18.06 -3.18
CA SER A 41 3.12 -18.02 -4.63
C SER A 41 1.86 -18.40 -5.43
N PRO A 42 1.66 -17.83 -6.63
CA PRO A 42 0.61 -18.27 -7.56
C PRO A 42 0.91 -19.63 -8.22
N TYR A 43 2.15 -20.13 -8.13
CA TYR A 43 2.59 -21.37 -8.77
C TYR A 43 2.61 -22.58 -7.84
N GLU A 44 2.58 -22.37 -6.52
CA GLU A 44 2.68 -23.43 -5.52
C GLU A 44 1.33 -23.77 -4.88
N GLY A 45 1.16 -25.04 -4.48
CA GLY A 45 0.01 -25.50 -3.69
C GLY A 45 -1.35 -25.28 -4.37
N GLN A 46 -2.28 -24.60 -3.68
CA GLN A 46 -3.61 -24.25 -4.21
C GLN A 46 -3.58 -23.04 -5.20
N GLY A 47 -2.41 -22.68 -5.74
CA GLY A 47 -2.17 -21.54 -6.62
C GLY A 47 -3.00 -21.51 -7.92
N ALA A 48 -3.67 -22.61 -8.29
CA ALA A 48 -4.58 -22.67 -9.45
C ALA A 48 -5.70 -21.61 -9.43
N GLY A 49 -6.08 -21.08 -8.25
CA GLY A 49 -7.05 -19.99 -8.11
C GLY A 49 -6.46 -18.57 -8.17
N ARG A 50 -5.13 -18.44 -8.32
CA ARG A 50 -4.41 -17.15 -8.23
C ARG A 50 -3.94 -16.61 -9.57
N ILE A 51 -4.15 -17.37 -10.64
CA ILE A 51 -3.93 -16.97 -12.02
C ILE A 51 -5.28 -16.79 -12.68
N SER A 52 -5.48 -15.69 -13.38
CA SER A 52 -6.72 -15.40 -14.11
C SER A 52 -7.03 -16.48 -15.16
N GLY A 53 -8.31 -16.61 -15.51
CA GLY A 53 -8.75 -17.56 -16.53
C GLY A 53 -8.09 -17.34 -17.90
N ASP A 54 -7.75 -16.09 -18.22
CA ASP A 54 -7.02 -15.73 -19.44
C ASP A 54 -5.49 -15.86 -19.31
N GLY A 55 -4.97 -16.22 -18.13
CA GLY A 55 -3.54 -16.47 -17.89
C GLY A 55 -2.64 -15.24 -17.96
N ARG A 56 -3.20 -14.02 -17.96
CA ARG A 56 -2.43 -12.77 -18.08
C ARG A 56 -2.20 -12.07 -16.76
N THR A 57 -2.97 -12.40 -15.73
CA THR A 57 -2.83 -11.80 -14.39
C THR A 57 -2.58 -12.89 -13.37
N ALA A 58 -1.64 -12.67 -12.47
CA ALA A 58 -1.40 -13.52 -11.32
C ALA A 58 -1.19 -12.67 -10.07
N TYR A 59 -1.55 -13.19 -8.90
CA TYR A 59 -1.27 -12.52 -7.65
C TYR A 59 -0.63 -13.44 -6.62
N ALA A 60 0.28 -12.88 -5.82
CA ALA A 60 0.86 -13.51 -4.65
C ALA A 60 0.44 -12.74 -3.40
N THR A 61 0.37 -13.45 -2.27
CA THR A 61 0.08 -12.83 -0.98
C THR A 61 1.37 -12.78 -0.18
N VAL A 62 1.72 -11.59 0.33
CA VAL A 62 2.84 -11.37 1.23
C VAL A 62 2.27 -11.07 2.62
N THR A 63 2.71 -11.82 3.61
CA THR A 63 2.35 -11.63 5.01
C THR A 63 3.58 -11.11 5.74
N PHE A 64 3.45 -9.98 6.40
CA PHE A 64 4.50 -9.41 7.24
C PHE A 64 4.45 -10.00 8.66
N ASP A 65 5.58 -10.00 9.37
CA ASP A 65 5.68 -10.47 10.76
C ASP A 65 4.90 -9.56 11.72
N ASP A 66 4.95 -8.25 11.48
CA ASP A 66 4.26 -7.24 12.27
C ASP A 66 2.99 -6.74 11.58
N GLN A 67 2.07 -6.19 12.38
CA GLN A 67 0.95 -5.42 11.84
C GLN A 67 1.46 -4.20 11.08
N ALA A 68 0.73 -3.78 10.05
CA ALA A 68 1.11 -2.65 9.21
C ALA A 68 1.45 -1.38 10.02
N ASP A 69 0.75 -1.13 11.13
CA ASP A 69 0.99 0.04 11.98
C ASP A 69 2.32 0.01 12.76
N ASN A 70 2.88 -1.19 12.97
CA ASN A 70 4.18 -1.41 13.63
C ASN A 70 5.31 -1.69 12.65
N LEU A 71 5.00 -1.89 11.37
CA LEU A 71 5.99 -2.18 10.33
C LEU A 71 6.79 -0.92 10.00
N SER A 72 8.12 -1.04 9.90
CA SER A 72 8.90 0.10 9.44
C SER A 72 8.63 0.36 7.96
N ARG A 73 8.56 1.64 7.57
CA ARG A 73 8.45 2.02 6.17
C ARG A 73 9.59 1.45 5.32
N SER A 74 10.80 1.33 5.86
CA SER A 74 11.95 0.76 5.16
C SER A 74 11.75 -0.71 4.80
N GLU A 75 11.11 -1.51 5.66
CA GLU A 75 10.79 -2.91 5.38
C GLU A 75 9.73 -3.01 4.29
N ALA A 76 8.66 -2.22 4.39
CA ALA A 76 7.65 -2.14 3.33
C ALA A 76 8.26 -1.70 1.98
N GLN A 77 9.15 -0.71 2.00
CA GLN A 77 9.83 -0.22 0.80
C GLN A 77 10.74 -1.30 0.19
N ALA A 78 11.46 -2.07 1.01
CA ALA A 78 12.30 -3.16 0.51
C ALA A 78 11.48 -4.21 -0.25
N VAL A 79 10.27 -4.54 0.23
CA VAL A 79 9.35 -5.44 -0.49
C VAL A 79 8.87 -4.83 -1.79
N VAL A 80 8.53 -3.53 -1.80
CA VAL A 80 8.15 -2.80 -3.02
C VAL A 80 9.26 -2.83 -4.06
N ASP A 81 10.49 -2.55 -3.64
CA ASP A 81 11.65 -2.48 -4.54
C ASP A 81 11.99 -3.86 -5.09
N ALA A 82 11.95 -4.91 -4.25
CA ALA A 82 12.17 -6.30 -4.68
C ALA A 82 11.11 -6.77 -5.68
N ALA A 83 9.85 -6.42 -5.48
CA ALA A 83 8.77 -6.74 -6.41
C ALA A 83 8.92 -5.98 -7.74
N LYS A 84 9.21 -4.68 -7.68
CA LYS A 84 9.40 -3.83 -8.88
C LYS A 84 10.65 -4.18 -9.68
N ALA A 85 11.65 -4.80 -9.07
CA ALA A 85 12.82 -5.31 -9.78
C ALA A 85 12.47 -6.39 -10.84
N ALA A 86 11.31 -7.05 -10.71
CA ALA A 86 10.79 -8.00 -11.69
C ALA A 86 10.01 -7.35 -12.84
N GLU A 87 9.79 -6.03 -12.80
CA GLU A 87 9.09 -5.30 -13.85
C GLU A 87 9.93 -5.29 -15.13
N THR A 88 9.29 -5.62 -16.25
CA THR A 88 9.90 -5.60 -17.59
C THR A 88 8.92 -5.01 -18.58
N GLU A 89 9.36 -4.67 -19.81
CA GLU A 89 8.46 -4.12 -20.85
C GLU A 89 7.23 -5.00 -21.14
N GLY A 90 7.30 -6.31 -20.83
CA GLY A 90 6.20 -7.26 -21.01
C GLY A 90 5.50 -7.70 -19.72
N LEU A 91 5.96 -7.27 -18.55
CA LEU A 91 5.45 -7.72 -17.24
C LEU A 91 5.36 -6.51 -16.30
N GLN A 92 4.13 -6.06 -16.07
CA GLN A 92 3.82 -5.00 -15.10
C GLN A 92 3.64 -5.59 -13.70
N VAL A 93 4.15 -4.89 -12.70
CA VAL A 93 4.04 -5.26 -11.29
C VAL A 93 3.29 -4.17 -10.54
N GLU A 94 2.20 -4.56 -9.88
CA GLU A 94 1.39 -3.70 -9.04
C GLU A 94 1.39 -4.25 -7.62
N LEU A 95 1.59 -3.39 -6.63
CA LEU A 95 1.56 -3.76 -5.23
C LEU A 95 0.36 -3.12 -4.54
N GLY A 96 -0.24 -3.83 -3.59
CA GLY A 96 -1.37 -3.30 -2.84
C GLY A 96 -1.47 -3.89 -1.44
N GLY A 97 -2.14 -3.15 -0.56
CA GLY A 97 -2.32 -3.50 0.84
C GLY A 97 -1.91 -2.37 1.77
N SER A 98 -2.22 -2.52 3.06
CA SER A 98 -2.00 -1.49 4.07
C SER A 98 -0.52 -1.20 4.30
N ALA A 99 0.34 -2.22 4.32
CA ALA A 99 1.78 -2.05 4.51
C ALA A 99 2.42 -1.36 3.29
N ILE A 100 2.00 -1.73 2.07
CA ILE A 100 2.49 -1.09 0.84
C ILE A 100 2.06 0.38 0.79
N GLY A 101 0.82 0.70 1.21
CA GLY A 101 0.32 2.08 1.28
C GLY A 101 1.15 3.01 2.18
N LEU A 102 1.87 2.46 3.17
CA LEU A 102 2.79 3.25 4.02
C LEU A 102 3.94 3.86 3.20
N THR A 103 4.35 3.23 2.09
CA THR A 103 5.43 3.74 1.23
C THR A 103 4.95 4.93 0.37
N GLU A 104 3.70 4.88 -0.09
CA GLU A 104 3.08 5.93 -0.92
C GLU A 104 2.67 7.17 -0.11
N SER A 105 2.41 7.00 1.19
CA SER A 105 1.93 8.06 2.09
C SER A 105 2.93 9.19 2.37
N SER A 106 4.08 9.22 1.68
CA SER A 106 5.15 10.22 1.84
C SER A 106 4.68 11.66 1.60
N GLY A 107 3.56 11.87 0.89
CA GLY A 107 3.03 13.19 0.55
C GLY A 107 1.98 13.76 1.52
N GLY A 108 1.51 12.99 2.52
CA GLY A 108 0.33 13.36 3.30
C GLY A 108 0.50 14.61 4.18
N HIS A 109 1.66 14.76 4.83
CA HIS A 109 1.80 15.76 5.90
C HIS A 109 1.86 17.21 5.40
N LEU A 110 2.43 17.48 4.23
CA LEU A 110 2.50 18.85 3.71
C LEU A 110 1.12 19.36 3.27
N ALA A 111 0.35 18.53 2.56
CA ALA A 111 -0.99 18.89 2.13
C ALA A 111 -1.94 19.08 3.32
N GLU A 112 -1.80 18.25 4.36
CA GLU A 112 -2.56 18.37 5.60
C GLU A 112 -2.26 19.69 6.32
N VAL A 113 -0.99 20.01 6.56
CA VAL A 113 -0.58 21.26 7.24
C VAL A 113 -1.06 22.47 6.45
N VAL A 114 -0.89 22.47 5.13
CA VAL A 114 -1.39 23.55 4.27
C VAL A 114 -2.90 23.67 4.37
N GLY A 115 -3.64 22.56 4.32
CA GLY A 115 -5.09 22.54 4.46
C GLY A 115 -5.57 23.11 5.81
N VAL A 116 -4.91 22.72 6.91
CA VAL A 116 -5.22 23.23 8.25
C VAL A 116 -4.97 24.73 8.35
N VAL A 117 -3.84 25.21 7.84
CA VAL A 117 -3.52 26.65 7.82
C VAL A 117 -4.55 27.43 6.99
N VAL A 118 -4.89 26.94 5.80
CA VAL A 118 -5.90 27.56 4.93
C VAL A 118 -7.26 27.60 5.62
N ALA A 119 -7.68 26.48 6.23
CA ALA A 119 -8.94 26.42 6.97
C ALA A 119 -8.96 27.43 8.14
N ALA A 120 -7.87 27.54 8.91
CA ALA A 120 -7.76 28.51 9.99
C ALA A 120 -7.88 29.96 9.49
N VAL A 121 -7.25 30.30 8.35
CA VAL A 121 -7.36 31.63 7.74
C VAL A 121 -8.79 31.91 7.29
N VAL A 122 -9.45 30.97 6.61
CA VAL A 122 -10.84 31.12 6.18
C VAL A 122 -11.77 31.33 7.38
N LEU A 123 -11.57 30.54 8.44
CA LEU A 123 -12.36 30.64 9.67
C LEU A 123 -12.15 31.99 10.37
N PHE A 124 -10.91 32.45 10.45
CA PHE A 124 -10.59 33.77 10.98
C PHE A 124 -11.26 34.90 10.19
N LEU A 125 -11.23 34.83 8.86
CA LEU A 125 -11.88 35.81 7.99
C LEU A 125 -13.42 35.77 8.09
N ALA A 126 -14.00 34.57 8.21
CA ALA A 126 -15.45 34.39 8.31
C ALA A 126 -16.02 34.94 9.62
N PHE A 127 -15.32 34.72 10.74
CA PHE A 127 -15.77 35.15 12.06
C PHE A 127 -15.19 36.50 12.51
N GLY A 128 -14.18 37.02 11.82
CA GLY A 128 -13.54 38.32 12.08
C GLY A 128 -12.81 38.42 13.43
N SER A 129 -12.69 37.32 14.18
CA SER A 129 -12.09 37.27 15.51
C SER A 129 -11.45 35.92 15.77
N LEU A 130 -10.24 35.93 16.35
CA LEU A 130 -9.50 34.73 16.70
C LEU A 130 -10.24 33.89 17.77
N ALA A 131 -10.91 34.55 18.72
CA ALA A 131 -11.69 33.86 19.74
C ALA A 131 -12.89 33.12 19.14
N ALA A 132 -13.54 33.72 18.13
CA ALA A 132 -14.69 33.11 17.47
C ALA A 132 -14.27 31.96 16.52
N SER A 133 -13.10 32.05 15.88
CA SER A 133 -12.56 30.95 15.06
C SER A 133 -12.07 29.74 15.88
N LEU A 134 -11.74 29.91 17.16
CA LEU A 134 -11.29 28.80 18.01
C LEU A 134 -12.41 27.80 18.34
N LEU A 135 -13.65 28.27 18.46
CA LEU A 135 -14.81 27.42 18.79
C LEU A 135 -15.05 26.30 17.76
N PRO A 136 -15.13 26.58 16.45
CA PRO A 136 -15.29 25.52 15.45
C PRO A 136 -14.06 24.60 15.36
N ILE A 137 -12.84 25.12 15.55
CA ILE A 137 -11.62 24.30 15.56
C ILE A 137 -11.67 23.30 16.73
N ALA A 138 -11.99 23.78 17.95
CA ALA A 138 -12.11 22.91 19.12
C ALA A 138 -13.18 21.83 18.91
N THR A 139 -14.32 22.20 18.32
CA THR A 139 -15.40 21.26 18.01
C THR A 139 -14.94 20.19 17.01
N ALA A 140 -14.22 20.59 15.96
CA ALA A 140 -13.66 19.68 14.97
C ALA A 140 -12.66 18.70 15.60
N LEU A 141 -11.76 19.19 16.47
CA LEU A 141 -10.79 18.35 17.17
C LEU A 141 -11.46 17.31 18.07
N VAL A 142 -12.50 17.69 18.81
CA VAL A 142 -13.28 16.75 19.64
C VAL A 142 -13.98 15.71 18.77
N GLY A 143 -14.58 16.13 17.65
CA GLY A 143 -15.25 15.23 16.71
C GLY A 143 -14.30 14.20 16.11
N VAL A 144 -13.17 14.65 15.55
CA VAL A 144 -12.14 13.77 14.96
C VAL A 144 -11.52 12.87 16.02
N GLY A 145 -11.20 13.40 17.20
CA GLY A 145 -10.63 12.61 18.30
C GLY A 145 -11.56 11.49 18.78
N THR A 146 -12.87 11.78 18.89
CA THR A 146 -13.87 10.78 19.27
C THR A 146 -14.02 9.70 18.19
N ALA A 147 -14.05 10.10 16.92
CA ALA A 147 -14.11 9.15 15.80
C ALA A 147 -12.87 8.25 15.75
N TYR A 148 -11.68 8.82 15.89
CA TYR A 148 -10.42 8.08 15.91
C TYR A 148 -10.36 7.10 17.08
N ALA A 149 -10.69 7.54 18.30
CA ALA A 149 -10.74 6.67 19.47
C ALA A 149 -11.72 5.51 19.28
N SER A 150 -12.84 5.74 18.59
CA SER A 150 -13.81 4.69 18.28
C SER A 150 -13.26 3.65 17.31
N ILE A 151 -12.49 4.07 16.29
CA ILE A 151 -11.84 3.16 15.34
C ILE A 151 -10.78 2.30 16.04
N VAL A 152 -9.95 2.91 16.90
CA VAL A 152 -8.87 2.20 17.62
C VAL A 152 -9.42 1.14 18.59
N LEU A 153 -10.65 1.31 19.06
CA LEU A 153 -11.31 0.35 19.96
C LEU A 153 -11.94 -0.85 19.24
N LEU A 154 -12.12 -0.79 17.91
CA LEU A 154 -12.66 -1.88 17.09
C LEU A 154 -11.56 -2.87 16.67
#